data_AF-A0A7C7A2F5-F1
#
_entry.id   AF-A0A7C7A2F5-F1
#
_cell.length_a   1.000
_cell.length_b   1.000
_cell.length_c   1.000
_cell.angle_alpha   90.00
_cell.angle_beta   90.00
_cell.angle_gamma   90.00
#
_symmetry.space_group_name_H-M   'P 1'
#
loop_
_entity.id
_entity.type
_entity.pdbx_description
1 polymer ?
#
loop_
_entity_poly.entity_id
_entity_poly.type
_entity_poly.pdbx_seq_one_letter_code
_entity_poly.pdbx_strand_id
1 'polypeptide(L)'
;ILRVFGFDRSLAPAILSGLFEITIGAQLASTAGAPLIQRVIIVSSIIAWSGFSVHFQVISMVSDTKIKIAPYIFARLLHALLAGLTTYVLMIMPIGSFESLVIPAFAMSPQSTSESWLYIFKMSSEVFLLLFFIVCFLSIIVHLVKNLNIIGFKVIKK
;
A
#
# COMPACT_ATOMS: atom_id res chain seq x y z
N ILE A 1 22.60 16.66 0.40
CA ILE A 1 21.93 15.38 0.08
C ILE A 1 20.63 15.62 -0.69
N LEU A 2 19.59 16.28 -0.13
CA LEU A 2 18.31 16.50 -0.84
C LEU A 2 18.44 17.15 -2.23
N ARG A 3 19.31 18.17 -2.36
CA ARG A 3 19.57 18.84 -3.64
C ARG A 3 20.13 17.90 -4.73
N VAL A 4 20.87 16.86 -4.33
CA VAL A 4 21.42 15.86 -5.27
C VAL A 4 20.29 15.04 -5.88
N PHE A 5 19.22 14.80 -5.13
CA PHE A 5 18.02 14.10 -5.58
C PHE A 5 16.94 15.05 -6.14
N GLY A 6 17.24 16.35 -6.29
CA GLY A 6 16.27 17.35 -6.77
C GLY A 6 15.17 17.73 -5.78
N PHE A 7 15.29 17.33 -4.50
CA PHE A 7 14.32 17.68 -3.46
C PHE A 7 14.59 19.06 -2.87
N ASP A 8 13.50 19.77 -2.56
CA ASP A 8 13.51 21.06 -1.88
C ASP A 8 14.08 20.93 -0.46
N ARG A 9 14.85 21.93 -0.03
CA ARG A 9 15.51 21.92 1.28
C ARG A 9 14.55 22.10 2.45
N SER A 10 13.39 22.70 2.21
CA SER A 10 12.33 22.87 3.23
C SER A 10 11.78 21.55 3.75
N LEU A 11 12.05 20.42 3.08
CA LEU A 11 11.66 19.09 3.52
C LEU A 11 12.63 18.47 4.55
N ALA A 12 13.81 19.06 4.77
CA ALA A 12 14.79 18.50 5.70
C ALA A 12 14.28 18.36 7.16
N PRO A 13 13.60 19.37 7.75
CA PRO A 13 13.02 19.23 9.08
C PRO A 13 11.98 18.11 9.14
N ALA A 14 11.16 17.97 8.10
CA ALA A 14 10.15 16.93 8.02
C ALA A 14 10.74 15.52 7.99
N ILE A 15 11.82 15.31 7.22
CA ILE A 15 12.51 14.01 7.17
C ILE A 15 13.14 13.70 8.52
N LEU A 16 13.82 14.66 9.14
CA LEU A 16 14.43 14.47 10.45
C LEU A 16 13.39 14.13 11.51
N SER A 17 12.32 14.92 11.62
CA SER A 17 11.22 14.64 12.55
C SER A 17 10.52 13.31 12.24
N GLY A 18 10.31 13.00 10.96
CA GLY A 18 9.68 11.76 10.50
C GLY A 18 10.48 10.49 10.79
N LEU A 19 11.81 10.60 10.92
CA LEU A 19 12.63 9.49 11.39
C LEU A 19 12.29 9.12 12.84
N PHE A 20 11.92 10.08 13.68
CA PHE A 20 11.56 9.85 15.08
C PHE A 20 10.06 9.56 15.26
N GLU A 21 9.20 10.39 14.67
CA GLU A 21 7.76 10.36 14.86
C GLU A 21 7.00 10.66 13.56
N ILE A 22 6.08 9.74 13.22
CA ILE A 22 5.30 9.78 11.97
C ILE A 22 4.51 11.09 11.86
N THR A 23 3.78 11.45 12.92
CA THR A 23 2.80 12.54 12.91
C THR A 23 3.47 13.89 12.66
N ILE A 24 4.51 14.23 13.42
CA ILE A 24 5.23 15.48 13.29
C ILE A 24 5.95 15.55 11.93
N GLY A 25 6.59 14.46 11.52
CA GLY A 25 7.24 14.41 10.21
C GLY A 25 6.27 14.62 9.05
N ALA A 26 5.12 13.96 9.09
CA ALA A 26 4.09 14.09 8.07
C ALA A 26 3.48 15.51 8.05
N GLN A 27 3.22 16.10 9.22
CA GLN A 27 2.72 17.48 9.33
C GLN A 27 3.72 18.51 8.78
N LEU A 28 5.01 18.36 9.09
CA LEU A 28 6.03 19.26 8.57
C LEU A 28 6.21 19.10 7.05
N ALA A 29 6.14 17.87 6.53
CA ALA A 29 6.19 17.63 5.09
C ALA A 29 4.94 18.20 4.40
N SER A 30 3.77 18.11 5.03
CA SER A 30 2.53 18.64 4.49
C SER A 30 2.45 20.17 4.53
N THR A 31 3.29 20.86 5.31
CA THR A 31 3.30 22.34 5.36
C THR A 31 4.56 22.96 4.77
N ALA A 32 5.52 22.14 4.31
CA ALA A 32 6.74 22.60 3.67
C ALA A 32 6.47 23.36 2.36
N GLY A 33 7.30 24.36 2.07
CA GLY A 33 7.28 25.16 0.84
C GLY A 33 7.76 24.43 -0.42
N ALA A 34 7.66 23.09 -0.45
CA ALA A 34 8.10 22.25 -1.54
C ALA A 34 6.95 21.95 -2.53
N PRO A 35 7.25 21.54 -3.77
CA PRO A 35 6.23 21.07 -4.72
C PRO A 35 5.40 19.92 -4.13
N LEU A 36 4.10 19.87 -4.47
CA LEU A 36 3.16 18.88 -3.95
C LEU A 36 3.69 17.44 -4.12
N ILE A 37 4.21 17.12 -5.31
CA ILE A 37 4.78 15.79 -5.58
C ILE A 37 5.86 15.39 -4.58
N GLN A 38 6.78 16.30 -4.26
CA GLN A 38 7.85 16.03 -3.31
C GLN A 38 7.31 15.88 -1.88
N ARG A 39 6.35 16.72 -1.49
CA ARG A 39 5.69 16.64 -0.17
C ARG A 39 5.01 15.28 0.02
N VAL A 40 4.24 14.83 -0.97
CA VAL A 40 3.51 13.55 -0.90
C VAL A 40 4.48 12.36 -0.89
N ILE A 41 5.56 12.39 -1.68
CA ILE A 41 6.61 11.36 -1.65
C ILE A 41 7.22 11.22 -0.25
N ILE A 42 7.58 12.35 0.37
CA ILE A 42 8.17 12.35 1.72
C ILE A 42 7.16 11.88 2.77
N VAL A 43 5.91 12.37 2.73
CA VAL A 43 4.85 11.92 3.66
C VAL A 43 4.64 10.40 3.55
N SER A 44 4.51 9.87 2.34
CA SER A 44 4.33 8.44 2.08
C SER A 44 5.49 7.61 2.63
N SER A 45 6.73 8.07 2.39
CA SER A 45 7.94 7.42 2.89
C SER A 45 8.01 7.42 4.43
N ILE A 46 7.64 8.54 5.08
CA ILE A 46 7.63 8.67 6.55
C ILE A 46 6.60 7.72 7.18
N ILE A 47 5.39 7.65 6.63
CA ILE A 47 4.34 6.74 7.12
C ILE A 47 4.80 5.28 7.02
N ALA A 48 5.36 4.91 5.87
CA ALA A 48 5.89 3.57 5.64
C ALA A 48 7.06 3.20 6.57
N TRP A 49 7.93 4.16 6.89
CA TRP A 49 9.00 4.02 7.87
C TRP A 49 8.49 3.78 9.30
N SER A 50 7.37 4.39 9.69
CA SER A 50 6.75 4.28 11.01
C SER A 50 7.48 4.97 12.19
N GLY A 51 8.68 5.54 11.99
CA GLY A 51 9.39 6.33 13.00
C GLY A 51 10.06 5.50 14.11
N PHE A 52 11.10 6.03 14.74
CA PHE A 52 11.85 5.34 15.79
C PHE A 52 11.00 5.05 17.04
N SER A 53 10.00 5.88 17.34
CA SER A 53 9.07 5.63 18.46
C SER A 53 8.42 4.24 18.34
N VAL A 54 7.89 3.88 17.17
CA VAL A 54 7.28 2.57 16.92
C VAL A 54 8.33 1.46 16.94
N HIS A 55 9.52 1.71 16.38
CA HIS A 55 10.60 0.72 16.43
C HIS A 55 11.01 0.38 17.86
N PHE A 56 11.16 1.37 18.74
CA PHE A 56 11.49 1.14 20.14
C PHE A 56 10.38 0.42 20.89
N GLN A 57 9.10 0.73 20.61
CA GLN A 57 7.97 -0.01 21.16
C GLN A 57 7.98 -1.49 20.75
N VAL A 58 8.28 -1.78 19.48
CA VAL A 58 8.42 -3.16 19.00
C VAL A 58 9.62 -3.84 19.66
N ILE A 59 10.76 -3.16 19.76
CA ILE A 59 11.97 -3.67 20.43
C ILE A 59 11.67 -4.03 21.89
N SER A 60 10.94 -3.18 22.63
CA SER A 60 10.58 -3.47 24.02
C SER A 60 9.62 -4.65 24.15
N MET A 61 8.73 -4.87 23.17
CA MET A 61 7.81 -6.01 23.20
C MET A 61 8.52 -7.35 22.91
N VAL A 62 9.58 -7.32 22.09
CA VAL A 62 10.30 -8.55 21.69
C VAL A 62 11.58 -8.79 22.48
N SER A 63 11.95 -7.91 23.42
CA SER A 63 13.22 -7.97 24.16
C SER A 63 13.41 -9.27 24.93
N ASP A 64 12.32 -9.84 25.46
CA ASP A 64 12.34 -11.08 26.25
C ASP A 64 12.15 -12.34 25.39
N THR A 65 12.19 -12.19 24.06
CA THR A 65 11.97 -13.28 23.10
C THR A 65 13.22 -13.56 22.26
N LYS A 66 13.28 -14.73 21.62
CA LYS A 66 14.35 -15.08 20.66
C LYS A 66 14.14 -14.46 19.27
N ILE A 67 13.24 -13.49 19.12
CA ILE A 67 12.90 -12.88 17.84
C ILE A 67 13.98 -11.86 17.45
N LYS A 68 14.50 -11.98 16.23
CA LYS A 68 15.46 -11.00 15.69
C LYS A 68 14.71 -9.77 15.18
N ILE A 69 15.09 -8.57 15.65
CA ILE A 69 14.49 -7.30 15.19
C ILE A 69 15.03 -6.84 13.82
N ALA A 70 16.24 -7.25 13.44
CA ALA A 70 16.89 -6.78 12.21
C ALA A 70 16.04 -6.99 10.93
N PRO A 71 15.38 -8.15 10.71
CA PRO A 71 14.50 -8.34 9.55
C PRO A 71 13.32 -7.35 9.53
N TYR A 72 12.77 -7.00 10.70
CA TYR A 72 11.68 -6.03 10.81
C TYR A 72 12.13 -4.63 10.39
N ILE A 73 13.27 -4.15 10.91
CA ILE A 73 13.83 -2.84 10.56
C ILE A 73 14.16 -2.77 9.06
N PHE A 74 14.78 -3.82 8.52
CA PHE A 74 15.13 -3.88 7.10
C PHE A 74 13.89 -3.88 6.20
N ALA A 75 12.86 -4.64 6.58
CA ALA A 75 11.58 -4.64 5.87
C ALA A 75 10.93 -3.23 5.89
N ARG A 76 10.95 -2.53 7.03
CA ARG A 76 10.43 -1.16 7.15
C ARG A 76 11.21 -0.15 6.31
N LEU A 77 12.53 -0.26 6.27
CA LEU A 77 13.37 0.60 5.43
C LEU A 77 13.07 0.39 3.94
N LEU A 78 13.00 -0.85 3.48
CA LEU A 78 12.61 -1.17 2.10
C LEU A 78 11.20 -0.69 1.79
N HIS A 79 10.25 -0.88 2.71
CA HIS A 79 8.88 -0.43 2.55
C HIS A 79 8.81 1.10 2.40
N ALA A 80 9.58 1.86 3.17
CA ALA A 80 9.68 3.32 3.05
C ALA A 80 10.20 3.77 1.68
N LEU A 81 11.28 3.13 1.19
CA LEU A 81 11.84 3.42 -0.13
C LEU A 81 10.85 3.09 -1.25
N LEU A 82 10.20 1.92 -1.17
CA LEU A 82 9.20 1.50 -2.14
C LEU A 82 7.99 2.41 -2.12
N ALA A 83 7.49 2.83 -0.96
CA ALA A 83 6.38 3.75 -0.84
C ALA A 83 6.68 5.11 -1.49
N GLY A 84 7.88 5.66 -1.26
CA GLY A 84 8.32 6.88 -1.93
C GLY A 84 8.40 6.73 -3.45
N LEU A 85 8.98 5.61 -3.92
CA LEU A 85 9.12 5.31 -5.35
C LEU A 85 7.76 5.11 -6.03
N THR A 86 6.86 4.32 -5.45
CA THR A 86 5.51 4.10 -6.00
C THR A 86 4.72 5.40 -6.04
N THR A 87 4.83 6.23 -5.00
CA THR A 87 4.19 7.57 -4.97
C THR A 87 4.73 8.46 -6.09
N TYR A 88 6.04 8.46 -6.33
CA TYR A 88 6.65 9.21 -7.42
C TYR A 88 6.12 8.75 -8.79
N VAL A 89 6.10 7.44 -9.03
CA VAL A 89 5.57 6.85 -10.28
C VAL A 89 4.10 7.22 -10.48
N LEU A 90 3.28 7.09 -9.45
CA LEU A 90 1.84 7.42 -9.51
C LEU A 90 1.59 8.91 -9.76
N MET A 91 2.39 9.79 -9.18
CA MET A 91 2.22 11.25 -9.33
C MET A 91 2.73 11.79 -10.69
N ILE A 92 3.63 11.08 -11.37
CA ILE A 92 4.09 11.43 -12.72
C ILE A 92 3.21 10.84 -13.82
N MET A 93 2.58 9.69 -13.54
CA MET A 93 1.69 9.05 -14.50
C MET A 93 0.60 10.03 -14.91
N PRO A 94 0.46 10.38 -16.21
CA PRO A 94 -0.51 11.37 -16.65
C PRO A 94 -1.93 10.81 -16.45
N ILE A 95 -2.61 11.27 -15.40
CA ILE A 95 -4.01 10.92 -15.10
C ILE A 95 -4.97 11.68 -16.04
N GLY A 96 -4.46 12.55 -16.93
CA GLY A 96 -5.25 13.40 -17.83
C GLY A 96 -6.20 12.66 -18.79
N SER A 97 -6.04 11.35 -18.98
CA SER A 97 -7.02 10.51 -19.70
C SER A 97 -8.29 10.20 -18.91
N PHE A 98 -8.35 10.56 -17.62
CA PHE A 98 -9.51 10.37 -16.74
C PHE A 98 -10.27 11.67 -16.42
N GLU A 99 -9.85 12.83 -16.95
CA GLU A 99 -10.54 14.12 -16.75
C GLU A 99 -12.00 14.06 -17.24
N SER A 100 -12.30 13.24 -18.26
CA SER A 100 -13.67 13.01 -18.73
C SER A 100 -14.51 12.11 -17.81
N LEU A 101 -13.90 11.49 -16.80
CA LEU A 101 -14.53 10.54 -15.86
C LEU A 101 -14.62 11.09 -14.43
N VAL A 102 -14.10 12.31 -14.17
CA VAL A 102 -14.07 12.89 -12.83
C VAL A 102 -14.90 14.18 -12.83
N ILE A 103 -16.04 14.15 -12.13
CA ILE A 103 -16.80 15.37 -11.81
C ILE A 103 -16.35 15.86 -10.43
N PRO A 104 -16.09 17.16 -10.22
CA PRO A 104 -15.75 17.69 -8.91
C PRO A 104 -16.83 17.36 -7.88
N ALA A 105 -16.45 16.86 -6.71
CA ALA A 105 -17.40 16.48 -5.65
C ALA A 105 -18.30 17.63 -5.16
N PHE A 106 -17.86 18.88 -5.36
CA PHE A 106 -18.61 20.10 -5.03
C PHE A 106 -19.17 20.82 -6.26
N ALA A 107 -19.19 20.19 -7.44
CA ALA A 107 -19.83 20.77 -8.61
C ALA A 107 -21.34 20.90 -8.34
N MET A 108 -21.84 22.14 -8.36
CA MET A 108 -23.27 22.45 -8.30
C MET A 108 -23.95 22.09 -9.62
N SER A 109 -24.07 20.80 -9.91
CA SER A 109 -25.07 20.28 -10.84
C SER A 109 -25.65 19.02 -10.22
N PRO A 110 -26.97 18.88 -10.11
CA PRO A 110 -27.56 17.58 -9.84
C PRO A 110 -27.36 16.76 -11.12
N GLN A 111 -26.22 16.09 -11.26
CA GLN A 111 -26.18 14.96 -12.16
C GLN A 111 -27.12 13.92 -11.55
N SER A 112 -28.15 13.55 -12.30
CA SER A 112 -28.80 12.26 -12.10
C SER A 112 -27.68 11.23 -12.16
N THR A 113 -27.26 10.71 -11.00
CA THR A 113 -26.50 9.47 -10.98
C THR A 113 -27.37 8.48 -11.73
N SER A 114 -26.95 8.06 -12.92
CA SER A 114 -27.78 7.23 -13.80
C SER A 114 -28.20 5.93 -13.11
N GLU A 115 -27.48 5.56 -12.06
CA GLU A 115 -27.70 4.36 -11.29
C GLU A 115 -27.98 4.66 -9.82
N SER A 116 -29.12 4.15 -9.34
CA SER A 116 -29.49 4.16 -7.93
C SER A 116 -28.41 3.47 -7.09
N TRP A 117 -28.23 3.87 -5.83
CA TRP A 117 -27.39 3.15 -4.88
C TRP A 117 -27.70 1.64 -4.84
N LEU A 118 -28.97 1.27 -5.06
CA LEU A 118 -29.40 -0.14 -5.18
C LEU A 118 -28.80 -0.86 -6.38
N TYR A 119 -28.61 -0.17 -7.50
CA TYR A 119 -27.95 -0.73 -8.68
C TYR A 119 -26.46 -0.95 -8.42
N ILE A 120 -25.77 0.05 -7.82
CA ILE A 120 -24.36 -0.08 -7.45
C ILE A 120 -24.18 -1.25 -6.46
N PHE A 121 -25.07 -1.38 -5.47
CA PHE A 121 -25.07 -2.47 -4.52
C PHE A 121 -25.29 -3.84 -5.18
N LYS A 122 -26.26 -3.93 -6.11
CA LYS A 122 -26.53 -5.15 -6.89
C LYS A 122 -25.30 -5.56 -7.72
N MET A 123 -24.76 -4.64 -8.51
CA MET A 123 -23.60 -4.92 -9.37
C MET A 123 -22.37 -5.33 -8.55
N SER A 124 -22.12 -4.65 -7.43
CA SER A 124 -21.00 -4.99 -6.54
C SER A 124 -21.18 -6.37 -5.90
N SER A 125 -22.41 -6.73 -5.53
CA SER A 125 -22.74 -8.05 -4.97
C SER A 125 -22.59 -9.17 -6.01
N GLU A 126 -23.00 -8.94 -7.26
CA GLU A 126 -22.84 -9.90 -8.35
C GLU A 126 -21.36 -10.15 -8.68
N VAL A 127 -20.55 -9.09 -8.76
CA VAL A 127 -19.09 -9.22 -9.00
C VAL A 127 -18.41 -9.96 -7.84
N PHE A 128 -18.79 -9.65 -6.59
CA PHE A 128 -18.28 -10.36 -5.42
C PHE A 128 -18.60 -11.86 -5.47
N LEU A 129 -19.85 -12.22 -5.76
CA LEU A 129 -20.27 -13.62 -5.84
C LEU A 129 -19.55 -14.37 -6.96
N LEU A 130 -19.37 -13.75 -8.13
CA LEU A 130 -18.61 -14.33 -9.24
C LEU A 130 -17.18 -14.67 -8.80
N LEU A 131 -16.47 -13.70 -8.20
CA LEU A 131 -15.10 -13.90 -7.74
C LEU A 131 -15.02 -14.97 -6.64
N PHE A 132 -15.97 -14.97 -5.70
CA PHE A 132 -16.07 -15.97 -4.65
C PHE A 132 -16.20 -17.39 -5.24
N PHE A 133 -17.13 -17.58 -6.19
CA PHE A 133 -17.31 -18.89 -6.84
C PHE A 133 -16.10 -19.32 -7.67
N ILE A 134 -15.43 -18.39 -8.36
CA ILE A 134 -14.19 -18.69 -9.09
C ILE A 134 -13.12 -19.20 -8.11
N VAL A 135 -12.92 -18.54 -6.97
CA VAL A 135 -11.94 -18.96 -5.96
C VAL A 135 -12.30 -20.32 -5.36
N CYS A 136 -13.57 -20.55 -5.02
CA CYS A 136 -14.03 -21.85 -4.53
C CYS A 136 -13.81 -22.96 -5.55
N PHE A 137 -14.15 -22.72 -6.82
CA PHE A 137 -13.95 -23.69 -7.89
C PHE A 137 -12.47 -24.02 -8.11
N LEU A 138 -11.61 -22.99 -8.13
CA LEU A 138 -10.17 -23.17 -8.24
C LEU A 138 -9.61 -23.97 -7.05
N SER A 139 -10.10 -23.68 -5.84
CA SER A 139 -9.73 -24.40 -4.62
C SER A 139 -10.12 -25.88 -4.70
N ILE A 140 -11.32 -26.19 -5.19
CA ILE A 140 -11.78 -27.57 -5.40
C ILE A 140 -10.91 -28.29 -6.44
N ILE A 141 -10.60 -27.65 -7.58
CA ILE A 141 -9.70 -28.24 -8.58
C ILE A 141 -8.33 -28.54 -7.97
N VAL A 142 -7.74 -27.58 -7.24
CA VAL A 142 -6.44 -27.77 -6.58
C VAL A 142 -6.51 -28.91 -5.58
N HIS A 143 -7.58 -29.01 -4.81
CA HIS A 143 -7.79 -30.12 -3.88
C HIS A 143 -7.88 -31.46 -4.62
N LEU A 144 -8.69 -31.56 -5.67
CA LEU A 144 -8.84 -32.78 -6.47
C LEU A 144 -7.52 -33.21 -7.12
N VAL A 145 -6.78 -32.29 -7.75
CA VAL A 145 -5.47 -32.58 -8.36
C VAL A 145 -4.46 -33.07 -7.32
N LYS A 146 -4.42 -32.46 -6.14
CA LYS A 146 -3.57 -32.93 -5.03
C LYS A 146 -3.97 -34.32 -4.55
N ASN A 147 -5.27 -34.64 -4.53
CA ASN A 147 -5.78 -35.92 -4.05
C ASN A 147 -5.69 -37.05 -5.10
N LEU A 148 -5.61 -36.72 -6.40
CA LEU A 148 -5.44 -37.69 -7.49
C LEU A 148 -4.03 -38.31 -7.53
N ASN A 149 -3.07 -37.81 -6.74
CA ASN A 149 -1.70 -38.31 -6.69
C ASN A 149 -1.48 -39.55 -5.78
N ILE A 150 -2.53 -40.36 -5.52
CA ILE A 150 -2.46 -41.59 -4.69
C ILE A 150 -2.75 -42.88 -5.50
N ILE A 151 -2.77 -42.83 -6.84
CA ILE A 151 -2.82 -44.06 -7.66
C ILE A 151 -1.54 -44.17 -8.50
N GLY A 152 -0.39 -44.23 -7.80
CA GLY A 152 0.91 -44.60 -8.36
C GLY A 152 1.25 -46.05 -8.02
N PHE A 153 1.34 -46.90 -9.04
CA PHE A 153 1.64 -48.33 -9.01
C PHE A 153 2.76 -48.73 -8.02
N LYS A 154 2.45 -49.60 -7.06
CA LYS A 154 3.45 -50.31 -6.26
C LYS A 154 3.96 -51.52 -7.06
N VAL A 155 5.01 -51.33 -7.86
CA VAL A 155 5.72 -52.45 -8.49
C VAL A 155 6.56 -53.15 -7.44
N ILE A 156 6.08 -54.30 -6.97
CA ILE A 156 6.85 -55.24 -6.15
C ILE A 156 7.86 -55.90 -7.07
N LYS A 157 9.16 -55.58 -6.93
CA LYS A 157 10.23 -56.41 -7.50
C LYS A 157 10.57 -57.52 -6.52
N LYS A 158 10.56 -58.74 -7.05
CA LYS A 158 10.92 -60.01 -6.41
C LYS A 158 12.44 -60.19 -6.44
#